data_AF-A0AAW0WN49-F1
#
_entry.id   AF-A0AAW0WN49-F1
#
_cell.length_a   1.000
_cell.length_b   1.000
_cell.length_c   1.000
_cell.angle_alpha   90.00
_cell.angle_beta   90.00
_cell.angle_gamma   90.00
#
_symmetry.space_group_name_H-M   'P 1'
#
loop_
_entity.id
_entity.type
_entity.pdbx_description
1 polymer ?
#
loop_
_entity_poly.entity_id
_entity_poly.type
_entity_poly.pdbx_seq_one_letter_code
_entity_poly.pdbx_strand_id
1 'polypeptide(L)'
;VMLTVRFHGRRLVACLLLLLAGMGVYHLFTLNSLVDIPDRVLLSPAHLACQHPILDVKNPEIYRFFHNVDPIRCSEEPEWVSVSGSVATITGRTRKEHGDVECSFTELVRDGDDAVRRGLTTTTHDTFVFTNSDFYVVSCTAKNGKTWENTIAGIRRDEDLRSQTSWVKVPVDALKLNFLMLGFDSLSRNTFIRTLPKTYAFLTDTLGGHVMEGYNIVGDGTPQQLIPILTGKTELELPETRRRMGERAQYVNSYPFIWNDFKKNGYITMFAEDQPHIGTFQYRLRGFDASPTDHYMRPFFVATYPEYKNHPKLCLRATPRHKVFFNYVHAFMSEYKNSPKFGFAFHAELSHDDYNLV
;
A
#
# COMPACT_ATOMS: atom_id res chain seq x y z
N VAL A 1 9.73 -15.67 -89.72
CA VAL A 1 9.48 -16.66 -88.63
C VAL A 1 9.25 -15.87 -87.34
N MET A 2 8.07 -15.24 -87.18
CA MET A 2 6.90 -15.72 -86.42
C MET A 2 7.21 -16.34 -85.04
N LEU A 3 6.76 -15.61 -84.00
CA LEU A 3 6.18 -16.05 -82.70
C LEU A 3 7.02 -17.03 -81.86
N THR A 4 7.30 -16.75 -80.59
CA THR A 4 6.28 -16.79 -79.54
C THR A 4 6.72 -16.05 -78.27
N VAL A 5 6.11 -14.89 -78.02
CA VAL A 5 5.93 -14.33 -76.68
C VAL A 5 4.70 -15.02 -76.06
N ARG A 6 4.90 -16.11 -75.33
CA ARG A 6 3.83 -16.76 -74.55
C ARG A 6 4.45 -17.48 -73.38
N PHE A 7 4.66 -16.81 -72.24
CA PHE A 7 4.69 -17.49 -70.93
C PHE A 7 4.61 -16.57 -69.69
N HIS A 8 4.38 -15.25 -69.84
CA HIS A 8 4.32 -14.34 -68.68
C HIS A 8 2.89 -13.89 -68.28
N GLY A 9 1.89 -13.99 -69.17
CA GLY A 9 0.52 -13.59 -68.86
C GLY A 9 -0.21 -14.50 -67.86
N ARG A 10 0.01 -15.82 -67.91
CA ARG A 10 -0.68 -16.79 -67.03
C ARG A 10 -0.24 -16.70 -65.57
N ARG A 11 1.03 -16.40 -65.28
CA ARG A 11 1.53 -16.23 -63.91
C ARG A 11 1.11 -14.89 -63.30
N LEU A 12 1.09 -13.81 -64.11
CA LEU A 12 0.56 -12.52 -63.66
C LEU A 12 -0.94 -12.58 -63.36
N VAL A 13 -1.73 -13.24 -64.22
CA VAL A 13 -3.18 -13.42 -64.00
C VAL A 13 -3.44 -14.30 -62.76
N ALA A 14 -2.66 -15.37 -62.55
CA ALA A 14 -2.77 -16.19 -61.35
C ALA A 14 -2.40 -15.42 -60.06
N CYS A 15 -1.35 -14.60 -60.07
CA CYS A 15 -1.00 -13.74 -58.94
C CYS A 15 -2.05 -12.66 -58.66
N LEU A 16 -2.63 -12.04 -59.71
CA LEU A 16 -3.72 -11.07 -59.55
C LEU A 16 -4.99 -11.72 -59.00
N LEU A 17 -5.34 -12.94 -59.45
CA LEU A 17 -6.48 -13.68 -58.92
C LEU A 17 -6.28 -14.09 -57.46
N LEU A 18 -5.06 -14.45 -57.05
CA LEU A 18 -4.72 -14.76 -55.65
C LEU A 18 -4.75 -13.51 -54.77
N LEU A 19 -4.29 -12.36 -55.26
CA LEU A 19 -4.38 -11.07 -54.56
C LEU A 19 -5.83 -10.60 -54.42
N LEU A 20 -6.65 -10.75 -55.47
CA LEU A 20 -8.08 -10.42 -55.43
C LEU A 20 -8.85 -11.37 -54.51
N ALA A 21 -8.51 -12.66 -54.47
CA ALA A 21 -9.07 -13.61 -53.52
C ALA A 21 -8.65 -13.29 -52.07
N GLY A 22 -7.39 -12.91 -51.86
CA GLY A 22 -6.88 -12.49 -50.55
C GLY A 22 -7.54 -11.21 -50.03
N MET A 23 -7.72 -10.20 -50.90
CA MET A 23 -8.47 -8.98 -50.55
C MET A 23 -9.96 -9.25 -50.36
N GLY A 24 -10.55 -10.18 -51.11
CA GLY A 24 -11.93 -10.61 -50.91
C GLY A 24 -12.15 -11.31 -49.56
N VAL A 25 -11.22 -12.16 -49.12
CA VAL A 25 -11.26 -12.80 -47.80
C VAL A 25 -11.00 -11.77 -46.68
N TYR A 26 -10.08 -10.83 -46.88
CA TYR A 26 -9.84 -9.74 -45.92
C TYR A 26 -11.04 -8.81 -45.79
N HIS A 27 -11.73 -8.49 -46.89
CA HIS A 27 -12.99 -7.74 -46.87
C HIS A 27 -14.15 -8.54 -46.25
N LEU A 28 -14.24 -9.86 -46.48
CA LEU A 28 -15.24 -10.71 -45.81
C LEU A 28 -15.01 -10.79 -44.29
N PHE A 29 -13.75 -10.87 -43.86
CA PHE A 29 -13.39 -10.87 -42.44
C PHE A 29 -13.59 -9.50 -41.78
N THR A 30 -13.28 -8.40 -42.47
CA THR A 30 -13.52 -7.04 -41.95
C THR A 30 -15.00 -6.64 -41.98
N LEU A 31 -15.82 -7.10 -42.92
CA LEU A 31 -17.28 -6.92 -42.90
C LEU A 31 -17.96 -7.76 -41.78
N ASN A 32 -17.42 -8.92 -41.41
CA ASN A 32 -17.90 -9.68 -40.25
C ASN A 32 -17.39 -9.15 -38.90
N SER A 33 -16.49 -8.16 -38.89
CA SER A 33 -15.91 -7.57 -37.67
C SER A 33 -16.47 -6.19 -37.32
N LEU A 34 -17.37 -5.66 -38.16
CA LEU A 34 -18.14 -4.45 -37.88
C LEU A 34 -19.57 -4.84 -37.48
N VAL A 35 -19.69 -5.48 -36.32
CA VAL A 35 -20.94 -5.46 -35.57
C VAL A 35 -21.01 -4.07 -34.96
N ASP A 36 -21.74 -3.16 -35.61
CA ASP A 36 -22.31 -2.00 -34.94
C ASP A 36 -23.10 -2.57 -33.75
N ILE A 37 -22.58 -2.38 -32.54
CA ILE A 37 -23.34 -2.59 -31.32
C ILE A 37 -24.34 -1.44 -31.32
N PRO A 38 -25.63 -1.67 -31.61
CA PRO A 38 -26.58 -0.59 -31.46
C PRO A 38 -26.59 -0.22 -29.98
N ASP A 39 -26.61 1.08 -29.68
CA ASP A 39 -26.98 1.64 -28.37
C ASP A 39 -28.42 1.27 -28.01
N ARG A 40 -28.72 -0.03 -27.95
CA ARG A 40 -29.87 -0.58 -27.26
C ARG A 40 -29.49 -0.59 -25.79
N VAL A 41 -29.87 0.50 -25.13
CA VAL A 41 -30.41 0.51 -23.76
C VAL A 41 -30.33 -0.88 -23.12
N LEU A 42 -29.24 -1.13 -22.40
CA LEU A 42 -29.08 -2.28 -21.51
C LEU A 42 -30.03 -2.11 -20.32
N LEU A 43 -31.33 -2.20 -20.56
CA LEU A 43 -32.24 -2.70 -19.54
C LEU A 43 -31.97 -4.20 -19.46
N SER A 44 -30.91 -4.55 -18.73
CA SER A 44 -30.69 -5.91 -18.25
C SER A 44 -31.97 -6.30 -17.50
N PRO A 45 -32.71 -7.33 -17.95
CA PRO A 45 -33.81 -7.81 -17.15
C PRO A 45 -33.23 -8.37 -15.86
N ALA A 46 -33.83 -8.04 -14.71
CA ALA A 46 -33.29 -8.34 -13.37
C ALA A 46 -32.94 -9.83 -13.11
N HIS A 47 -33.35 -10.75 -13.98
CA HIS A 47 -32.97 -12.16 -13.95
C HIS A 47 -31.57 -12.47 -14.54
N LEU A 48 -30.94 -11.54 -15.26
CA LEU A 48 -29.56 -11.65 -15.78
C LEU A 48 -28.53 -10.91 -14.92
N ALA A 49 -28.98 -10.15 -13.92
CA ALA A 49 -28.08 -9.55 -12.94
C ALA A 49 -27.49 -10.63 -12.03
N CYS A 50 -26.18 -10.59 -11.78
CA CYS A 50 -25.56 -11.41 -10.75
C CYS A 50 -26.29 -11.14 -9.43
N GLN A 51 -26.97 -12.15 -8.88
CA GLN A 51 -27.61 -12.03 -7.58
C GLN A 51 -26.55 -12.22 -6.51
N HIS A 52 -26.15 -11.13 -5.87
CA HIS A 52 -25.22 -11.19 -4.75
C HIS A 52 -25.93 -11.83 -3.56
N PRO A 53 -25.34 -12.85 -2.90
CA PRO A 53 -25.93 -13.43 -1.72
C PRO A 53 -25.96 -12.39 -0.60
N ILE A 54 -27.14 -12.17 -0.02
CA ILE A 54 -27.28 -11.37 1.19
C ILE A 54 -26.93 -12.27 2.37
N LEU A 55 -25.71 -12.13 2.87
CA LEU A 55 -25.20 -12.92 4.00
C LEU A 55 -25.54 -12.24 5.33
N ASP A 56 -26.27 -12.94 6.20
CA ASP A 56 -26.55 -12.46 7.55
C ASP A 56 -25.26 -12.33 8.37
N VAL A 57 -25.05 -11.11 8.88
CA VAL A 57 -23.92 -10.79 9.75
C VAL A 57 -23.99 -11.62 11.05
N LYS A 58 -25.17 -11.96 11.55
CA LYS A 58 -25.34 -12.74 12.79
C LYS A 58 -25.61 -14.23 12.55
N ASN A 59 -25.31 -14.75 11.37
CA ASN A 59 -25.50 -16.16 11.06
C ASN A 59 -24.81 -17.06 12.14
N PRO A 60 -25.57 -17.89 12.87
CA PRO A 60 -25.05 -18.70 13.98
C PRO A 60 -23.93 -19.68 13.58
N GLU A 61 -23.93 -20.19 12.35
CA GLU A 61 -22.92 -21.13 11.86
C GLU A 61 -21.53 -20.50 11.73
N ILE A 62 -21.50 -19.19 11.49
CA ILE A 62 -20.26 -18.39 11.39
C ILE A 62 -19.94 -17.74 12.74
N TYR A 63 -20.95 -17.23 13.45
CA TYR A 63 -20.76 -16.47 14.68
C TYR A 63 -20.07 -17.30 15.78
N ARG A 64 -20.23 -18.64 15.78
CA ARG A 64 -19.55 -19.55 16.72
C ARG A 64 -18.02 -19.53 16.64
N PHE A 65 -17.43 -19.03 15.56
CA PHE A 65 -15.98 -18.90 15.42
C PHE A 65 -15.44 -17.58 15.97
N PHE A 66 -16.34 -16.63 16.28
CA PHE A 66 -15.98 -15.35 16.86
C PHE A 66 -15.93 -15.46 18.38
N HIS A 67 -14.85 -14.98 18.97
CA HIS A 67 -14.67 -14.95 20.41
C HIS A 67 -13.84 -13.73 20.83
N ASN A 68 -13.95 -13.34 22.10
CA ASN A 68 -13.19 -12.23 22.62
C ASN A 68 -11.75 -12.65 22.88
N VAL A 69 -10.80 -11.82 22.49
CA VAL A 69 -9.38 -11.96 22.82
C VAL A 69 -8.99 -10.90 23.86
N ASP A 70 -8.09 -11.27 24.76
CA ASP A 70 -7.57 -10.36 25.77
C ASP A 70 -6.84 -9.16 25.14
N PRO A 71 -6.93 -7.96 25.74
CA PRO A 71 -6.18 -6.80 25.27
C PRO A 71 -4.68 -7.04 25.25
N ILE A 72 -4.00 -6.49 24.23
CA ILE A 72 -2.54 -6.57 24.09
C ILE A 72 -1.85 -5.90 25.29
N ARG A 73 -1.00 -6.65 25.99
CA ARG A 73 -0.23 -6.19 27.15
C ARG A 73 1.25 -6.07 26.79
N CYS A 74 1.76 -4.84 26.81
CA CYS A 74 3.15 -4.51 26.48
C CYS A 74 3.99 -4.25 27.73
N SER A 75 5.28 -3.94 27.55
CA SER A 75 6.21 -3.66 28.65
C SER A 75 5.69 -2.59 29.61
N GLU A 76 5.89 -2.79 30.92
CA GLU A 76 5.55 -1.80 31.95
C GLU A 76 6.53 -0.61 31.97
N GLU A 77 7.75 -0.80 31.47
CA GLU A 77 8.70 0.29 31.33
C GLU A 77 8.23 1.27 30.25
N PRO A 78 7.95 2.54 30.58
CA PRO A 78 7.42 3.51 29.63
C PRO A 78 8.43 3.86 28.54
N GLU A 79 7.93 4.38 27.41
CA GLU A 79 8.77 4.92 26.36
C GLU A 79 9.54 6.16 26.87
N TRP A 80 10.87 6.19 26.69
CA TRP A 80 11.67 7.33 27.13
C TRP A 80 11.56 8.53 26.19
N VAL A 81 11.23 8.26 24.93
CA VAL A 81 11.07 9.26 23.88
C VAL A 81 9.67 9.14 23.30
N SER A 82 8.98 10.27 23.18
CA SER A 82 7.69 10.37 22.47
C SER A 82 7.89 11.06 21.13
N VAL A 83 7.14 10.64 20.10
CA VAL A 83 7.15 11.26 18.76
C VAL A 83 5.84 11.98 18.51
N SER A 84 5.93 13.22 18.04
CA SER A 84 4.80 14.01 17.55
C SER A 84 5.17 14.58 16.18
N GLY A 85 4.65 13.96 15.12
CA GLY A 85 4.92 14.42 13.77
C GLY A 85 6.39 14.25 13.38
N SER A 86 7.07 15.37 13.17
CA SER A 86 8.50 15.43 12.83
C SER A 86 9.44 15.59 14.03
N VAL A 87 8.93 15.54 15.27
CA VAL A 87 9.73 15.84 16.47
C VAL A 87 9.66 14.68 17.47
N ALA A 88 10.84 14.21 17.89
CA ALA A 88 11.02 13.34 19.04
C ALA A 88 11.43 14.17 20.27
N THR A 89 10.90 13.81 21.43
CA THR A 89 11.16 14.51 22.70
C THR A 89 11.39 13.50 23.81
N ILE A 90 12.47 13.68 24.58
CA ILE A 90 12.70 12.94 25.83
C ILE A 90 11.59 13.32 26.81
N THR A 91 10.82 12.34 27.26
CA THR A 91 9.59 12.62 27.99
C THR A 91 9.87 13.28 29.35
N GLY A 92 8.96 14.15 29.79
CA GLY A 92 9.03 14.73 31.14
C GLY A 92 9.00 13.66 32.25
N ARG A 93 8.39 12.50 32.00
CA ARG A 93 8.40 11.36 32.92
C ARG A 93 9.80 10.77 33.06
N THR A 94 10.48 10.51 31.95
CA THR A 94 11.87 10.04 31.93
C THR A 94 12.79 11.00 32.68
N ARG A 95 12.66 12.31 32.45
CA ARG A 95 13.45 13.32 33.18
C ARG A 95 13.21 13.28 34.68
N LYS A 96 11.96 13.07 35.12
CA LYS A 96 11.61 12.96 36.55
C LYS A 96 12.17 11.69 37.18
N GLU A 97 12.13 10.56 36.47
CA GLU A 97 12.54 9.25 36.99
C GLU A 97 14.06 9.01 36.91
N HIS A 98 14.73 9.58 35.91
CA HIS A 98 16.12 9.27 35.59
C HIS A 98 17.04 10.50 35.57
N GLY A 99 16.49 11.70 35.75
CA GLY A 99 17.24 12.96 35.71
C GLY A 99 17.60 13.38 34.29
N ASP A 100 18.83 13.86 34.13
CA ASP A 100 19.37 14.20 32.81
C ASP A 100 19.71 12.91 32.03
N VAL A 101 19.21 12.83 30.80
CA VAL A 101 19.31 11.66 29.91
C VAL A 101 19.84 12.13 28.57
N GLU A 102 20.92 11.53 28.11
CA GLU A 102 21.44 11.72 26.75
C GLU A 102 20.86 10.62 25.85
N CYS A 103 20.30 11.01 24.71
CA CYS A 103 19.80 10.08 23.70
C CYS A 103 20.53 10.27 22.38
N SER A 104 20.97 9.17 21.77
CA SER A 104 21.50 9.11 20.42
C SER A 104 20.42 8.62 19.46
N PHE A 105 20.26 9.33 18.34
CA PHE A 105 19.31 9.04 17.27
C PHE A 105 20.11 8.63 16.05
N THR A 106 20.05 7.35 15.69
CA THR A 106 20.76 6.77 14.53
C THR A 106 19.79 6.52 13.40
N GLU A 107 20.00 7.18 12.28
CA GLU A 107 19.16 7.09 11.09
C GLU A 107 19.06 5.65 10.58
N LEU A 108 17.83 5.22 10.21
CA LEU A 108 17.61 4.02 9.43
C LEU A 108 17.50 4.40 7.95
N VAL A 109 18.46 3.92 7.16
CA VAL A 109 18.54 4.15 5.72
C VAL A 109 18.18 2.88 4.98
N ARG A 110 17.27 2.98 4.01
CA ARG A 110 16.89 1.88 3.13
C ARG A 110 18.09 1.41 2.31
N ASP A 111 18.33 0.10 2.29
CA ASP A 111 19.41 -0.54 1.53
C ASP A 111 18.83 -1.71 0.72
N GLY A 112 18.14 -1.38 -0.38
CA GLY A 112 17.23 -2.31 -1.05
C GLY A 112 15.88 -2.46 -0.31
N ASP A 113 15.00 -3.33 -0.79
CA ASP A 113 13.67 -3.50 -0.19
C ASP A 113 13.69 -4.36 1.06
N ASP A 114 14.66 -5.26 1.19
CA ASP A 114 14.71 -6.27 2.26
C ASP A 114 15.81 -6.01 3.30
N ALA A 115 16.49 -4.87 3.22
CA ALA A 115 17.53 -4.51 4.17
C ALA A 115 17.56 -3.01 4.49
N VAL A 116 18.17 -2.72 5.63
CA VAL A 116 18.40 -1.37 6.14
C VAL A 116 19.83 -1.29 6.66
N ARG A 117 20.41 -0.10 6.60
CA ARG A 117 21.71 0.22 7.18
C ARG A 117 21.60 1.43 8.10
N ARG A 118 22.52 1.52 9.06
CA ARG A 118 22.62 2.69 9.96
C ARG A 118 23.26 3.87 9.22
N GLY A 119 22.67 5.04 9.37
CA GLY A 119 23.12 6.31 8.78
C GLY A 119 23.75 7.23 9.82
N LEU A 120 23.46 8.53 9.72
CA LEU A 120 23.98 9.51 10.67
C LEU A 120 23.42 9.29 12.09
N THR A 121 24.28 9.49 13.09
CA THR A 121 23.89 9.52 14.49
C THR A 121 23.98 10.95 15.04
N THR A 122 22.98 11.39 15.77
CA THR A 122 22.96 12.69 16.46
C THR A 122 22.56 12.50 17.91
N THR A 123 23.25 13.17 18.83
CA THR A 123 22.91 13.13 20.27
C THR A 123 22.18 14.39 20.70
N THR A 124 21.29 14.25 21.70
CA THR A 124 20.56 15.36 22.32
C THR A 124 20.18 15.01 23.75
N HIS A 125 19.99 16.05 24.57
CA HIS A 125 19.45 15.95 25.93
C HIS A 125 17.99 16.38 26.00
N ASP A 126 17.34 16.64 24.86
CA ASP A 126 15.95 17.11 24.84
C ASP A 126 15.14 16.65 23.63
N THR A 127 15.26 17.37 22.52
CA THR A 127 14.47 17.13 21.32
C THR A 127 15.35 16.77 20.14
N PHE A 128 14.80 15.97 19.25
CA PHE A 128 15.38 15.63 17.96
C PHE A 128 14.34 15.85 16.85
N VAL A 129 14.76 16.45 15.74
CA VAL A 129 13.89 16.70 14.58
C VAL A 129 14.25 15.73 13.47
N PHE A 130 13.26 15.02 12.94
CA PHE A 130 13.42 14.09 11.83
C PHE A 130 13.65 14.91 10.57
N THR A 131 14.83 14.82 9.96
CA THR A 131 15.17 15.55 8.72
C THR A 131 15.58 14.63 7.58
N ASN A 132 16.26 13.52 7.89
CA ASN A 132 16.86 12.66 6.85
C ASN A 132 16.01 11.41 6.59
N SER A 133 15.42 10.84 7.64
CA SER A 133 14.60 9.64 7.58
C SER A 133 13.34 9.81 8.41
N ASP A 134 12.32 9.01 8.09
CA ASP A 134 11.14 8.84 8.93
C ASP A 134 11.43 7.95 10.15
N PHE A 135 12.57 7.23 10.14
CA PHE A 135 12.84 6.15 11.09
C PHE A 135 14.24 6.26 11.70
N TYR A 136 14.31 6.09 13.02
CA TYR A 136 15.56 6.15 13.77
C TYR A 136 15.60 5.05 14.84
N VAL A 137 16.78 4.46 15.04
CA VAL A 137 17.09 3.70 16.26
C VAL A 137 17.57 4.69 17.32
N VAL A 138 16.93 4.67 18.47
CA VAL A 138 17.25 5.56 19.59
C VAL A 138 17.86 4.76 20.72
N SER A 139 19.03 5.19 21.19
CA SER A 139 19.66 4.64 22.39
C SER A 139 19.92 5.77 23.39
N CYS A 140 19.33 5.66 24.57
CA CYS A 140 19.41 6.64 25.64
C CYS A 140 20.15 6.09 26.85
N THR A 141 20.95 6.94 27.49
CA THR A 141 21.68 6.62 28.73
C THR A 141 21.40 7.70 29.77
N ALA A 142 20.92 7.27 30.93
CA ALA A 142 20.75 8.14 32.09
C ALA A 142 22.05 8.23 32.91
N LYS A 143 22.19 9.28 33.73
CA LYS A 143 23.37 9.46 34.60
C LYS A 143 23.66 8.30 35.55
N ASN A 144 22.64 7.55 35.94
CA ASN A 144 22.77 6.37 36.80
C ASN A 144 23.21 5.09 36.03
N GLY A 145 23.51 5.20 34.73
CA GLY A 145 23.93 4.09 33.88
C GLY A 145 22.79 3.25 33.31
N LYS A 146 21.52 3.54 33.66
CA LYS A 146 20.37 2.86 33.05
C LYS A 146 20.25 3.26 31.58
N THR A 147 19.97 2.28 30.73
CA THR A 147 19.83 2.48 29.29
C THR A 147 18.42 2.15 28.81
N TRP A 148 18.05 2.72 27.68
CA TRP A 148 16.81 2.43 26.96
C TRP A 148 17.08 2.49 25.46
N GLU A 149 16.59 1.50 24.72
CA GLU A 149 16.74 1.45 23.27
C GLU A 149 15.41 1.11 22.61
N ASN A 150 15.03 1.84 21.57
CA ASN A 150 13.85 1.55 20.76
C ASN A 150 14.02 2.06 19.33
N THR A 151 13.32 1.45 18.38
CA THR A 151 13.17 1.99 17.03
C THR A 151 11.89 2.80 16.95
N ILE A 152 11.98 4.05 16.49
CA ILE A 152 10.85 4.99 16.43
C ILE A 152 10.54 5.40 14.99
N ALA A 153 9.26 5.71 14.75
CA ALA A 153 8.75 6.22 13.49
C ALA A 153 8.13 7.61 13.68
N GLY A 154 8.44 8.52 12.77
CA GLY A 154 7.88 9.86 12.64
C GLY A 154 7.77 10.23 11.16
N ILE A 155 7.48 11.49 10.87
CA ILE A 155 7.44 12.01 9.50
C ILE A 155 8.51 13.06 9.36
N ARG A 156 9.51 12.81 8.51
CA ARG A 156 10.62 13.73 8.33
C ARG A 156 10.16 15.08 7.78
N ARG A 157 10.82 16.14 8.22
CA ARG A 157 10.69 17.47 7.65
C ARG A 157 11.60 17.58 6.44
N ASP A 158 11.02 17.35 5.28
CA ASP A 158 11.68 17.43 3.98
C ASP A 158 11.23 18.71 3.26
N GLU A 159 12.05 19.77 3.35
CA GLU A 159 11.73 21.07 2.75
C GLU A 159 11.71 21.01 1.21
N ASP A 160 12.56 20.15 0.61
CA ASP A 160 12.58 19.94 -0.83
C ASP A 160 11.26 19.31 -1.30
N LEU A 161 10.78 18.27 -0.62
CA LEU A 161 9.49 17.65 -0.88
C LEU A 161 8.33 18.63 -0.67
N ARG A 162 8.37 19.45 0.39
CA ARG A 162 7.36 20.50 0.65
C ARG A 162 7.33 21.54 -0.46
N SER A 163 8.49 21.96 -0.97
CA SER A 163 8.57 22.92 -2.09
C SER A 163 8.04 22.34 -3.41
N GLN A 164 8.16 21.02 -3.58
CA GLN A 164 7.72 20.32 -4.78
C GLN A 164 6.21 20.02 -4.78
N THR A 165 5.51 20.19 -3.66
CA THR A 165 4.09 19.83 -3.51
C THR A 165 3.22 21.04 -3.29
N SER A 166 2.10 21.13 -4.01
CA SER A 166 1.22 22.30 -3.93
C SER A 166 -0.12 22.02 -4.61
N TRP A 167 -1.20 22.55 -4.03
CA TRP A 167 -2.52 22.60 -4.66
C TRP A 167 -2.55 23.35 -6.01
N VAL A 168 -1.54 24.18 -6.28
CA VAL A 168 -1.38 24.86 -7.59
C VAL A 168 -1.00 23.88 -8.70
N LYS A 169 -0.31 22.79 -8.35
CA LYS A 169 0.09 21.74 -9.30
C LYS A 169 -1.01 20.72 -9.56
N VAL A 170 -2.03 20.67 -8.70
CA VAL A 170 -3.21 19.82 -8.88
C VAL A 170 -4.10 20.44 -9.98
N PRO A 171 -4.59 19.65 -10.95
CA PRO A 171 -5.44 20.16 -12.04
C PRO A 171 -6.60 21.04 -11.53
N VAL A 172 -6.91 22.09 -12.28
CA VAL A 172 -7.90 23.12 -11.87
C VAL A 172 -9.31 22.53 -11.75
N ASP A 173 -9.62 21.56 -12.59
CA ASP A 173 -10.87 20.81 -12.67
C ASP A 173 -10.93 19.57 -11.75
N ALA A 174 -9.86 19.27 -11.00
CA ALA A 174 -9.86 18.18 -10.04
C ALA A 174 -10.70 18.50 -8.79
N LEU A 175 -11.12 17.44 -8.08
CA LEU A 175 -11.88 17.56 -6.82
C LEU A 175 -11.10 18.24 -5.67
N LYS A 176 -9.76 18.35 -5.81
CA LYS A 176 -8.84 18.91 -4.81
C LYS A 176 -9.03 18.34 -3.40
N LEU A 177 -9.02 17.00 -3.32
CA LEU A 177 -9.15 16.25 -2.07
C LEU A 177 -7.83 15.61 -1.65
N ASN A 178 -7.72 15.35 -0.35
CA ASN A 178 -6.73 14.42 0.18
C ASN A 178 -7.29 13.00 0.13
N PHE A 179 -6.44 12.01 -0.11
CA PHE A 179 -6.84 10.62 -0.22
C PHE A 179 -6.10 9.77 0.81
N LEU A 180 -6.86 8.98 1.58
CA LEU A 180 -6.33 7.92 2.44
C LEU A 180 -7.09 6.65 2.11
N MET A 181 -6.37 5.67 1.60
CA MET A 181 -6.84 4.31 1.41
C MET A 181 -6.30 3.47 2.57
N LEU A 182 -7.19 3.04 3.47
CA LEU A 182 -6.85 2.20 4.61
C LEU A 182 -7.47 0.81 4.42
N GLY A 183 -6.62 -0.21 4.35
CA GLY A 183 -7.03 -1.61 4.21
C GLY A 183 -6.58 -2.48 5.39
N PHE A 184 -7.34 -3.53 5.63
CA PHE A 184 -7.00 -4.60 6.57
C PHE A 184 -6.93 -5.91 5.80
N ASP A 185 -5.87 -6.68 6.00
CA ASP A 185 -5.71 -7.96 5.33
C ASP A 185 -6.75 -8.97 5.82
N SER A 186 -7.17 -9.90 4.96
CA SER A 186 -8.08 -11.01 5.30
C SER A 186 -9.44 -10.66 5.92
N LEU A 187 -9.89 -9.39 5.87
CA LEU A 187 -11.21 -8.99 6.39
C LEU A 187 -12.29 -8.91 5.30
N SER A 188 -13.34 -9.71 5.46
CA SER A 188 -14.59 -9.53 4.70
C SER A 188 -15.43 -8.37 5.26
N ARG A 189 -16.36 -7.83 4.46
CA ARG A 189 -17.35 -6.84 4.93
C ARG A 189 -18.07 -7.30 6.20
N ASN A 190 -18.54 -8.54 6.23
CA ASN A 190 -19.28 -9.07 7.39
C ASN A 190 -18.37 -9.29 8.60
N THR A 191 -17.11 -9.70 8.39
CA THR A 191 -16.13 -9.79 9.47
C THR A 191 -15.86 -8.41 10.07
N PHE A 192 -15.64 -7.38 9.24
CA PHE A 192 -15.43 -6.00 9.70
C PHE A 192 -16.60 -5.48 10.54
N ILE A 193 -17.85 -5.76 10.12
CA ILE A 193 -19.04 -5.37 10.90
C ILE A 193 -19.07 -6.09 12.27
N ARG A 194 -18.64 -7.36 12.34
CA ARG A 194 -18.62 -8.14 13.59
C ARG A 194 -17.53 -7.70 14.56
N THR A 195 -16.31 -7.50 14.08
CA THR A 195 -15.13 -7.24 14.92
C THR A 195 -14.97 -5.76 15.24
N LEU A 196 -15.37 -4.88 14.31
CA LEU A 196 -15.26 -3.42 14.45
C LEU A 196 -16.62 -2.71 14.36
N PRO A 197 -17.66 -3.10 15.13
CA PRO A 197 -19.00 -2.55 15.00
C PRO A 197 -19.04 -1.04 15.29
N LYS A 198 -18.22 -0.56 16.24
CA LYS A 198 -18.10 0.88 16.56
C LYS A 198 -17.48 1.67 15.42
N THR A 199 -16.45 1.11 14.77
CA THR A 199 -15.79 1.74 13.62
C THR A 199 -16.72 1.76 12.42
N TYR A 200 -17.43 0.66 12.16
CA TYR A 200 -18.42 0.60 11.10
C TYR A 200 -19.53 1.65 11.28
N ALA A 201 -20.13 1.73 12.47
CA ALA A 201 -21.15 2.75 12.77
C ALA A 201 -20.60 4.18 12.64
N PHE A 202 -19.36 4.42 13.07
CA PHE A 202 -18.74 5.73 12.86
C PHE A 202 -18.57 6.06 11.37
N LEU A 203 -18.13 5.11 10.55
CA LEU A 203 -17.96 5.30 9.11
C LEU A 203 -19.30 5.56 8.41
N THR A 204 -20.35 4.80 8.73
CA THR A 204 -21.65 4.90 8.07
C THR A 204 -22.50 6.05 8.62
N ASP A 205 -22.63 6.14 9.94
CA ASP A 205 -23.65 6.98 10.58
C ASP A 205 -23.09 8.37 10.91
N THR A 206 -21.80 8.47 11.24
CA THR A 206 -21.17 9.76 11.58
C THR A 206 -20.54 10.42 10.36
N LEU A 207 -19.79 9.67 9.54
CA LEU A 207 -19.11 10.22 8.37
C LEU A 207 -19.98 10.19 7.09
N GLY A 208 -21.13 9.50 7.11
CA GLY A 208 -21.98 9.34 5.93
C GLY A 208 -21.32 8.52 4.82
N GLY A 209 -20.41 7.61 5.18
CA GLY A 209 -19.67 6.78 4.25
C GLY A 209 -20.57 5.82 3.48
N HIS A 210 -20.26 5.59 2.20
CA HIS A 210 -21.00 4.67 1.36
C HIS A 210 -20.37 3.27 1.36
N VAL A 211 -21.18 2.26 1.64
CA VAL A 211 -20.75 0.85 1.63
C VAL A 211 -21.04 0.25 0.25
N MET A 212 -19.97 -0.11 -0.46
CA MET A 212 -20.09 -0.78 -1.76
C MET A 212 -20.43 -2.27 -1.59
N GLU A 213 -21.70 -2.60 -1.42
CA GLU A 213 -22.13 -3.99 -1.14
C GLU A 213 -21.90 -4.97 -2.30
N GLY A 214 -21.80 -4.44 -3.53
CA GLY A 214 -21.48 -5.23 -4.73
C GLY A 214 -19.98 -5.37 -5.01
N TYR A 215 -19.10 -4.73 -4.23
CA TYR A 215 -17.65 -4.85 -4.42
C TYR A 215 -17.20 -6.28 -4.08
N ASN A 216 -16.44 -6.89 -4.97
CA ASN A 216 -15.98 -8.27 -4.83
C ASN A 216 -14.52 -8.41 -5.25
N ILE A 217 -13.93 -9.52 -4.82
CA ILE A 217 -12.56 -9.88 -5.13
C ILE A 217 -12.38 -10.22 -6.61
N VAL A 218 -11.22 -9.88 -7.15
CA VAL A 218 -10.80 -10.23 -8.52
C VAL A 218 -9.72 -11.33 -8.53
N GLY A 219 -9.27 -11.75 -7.34
CA GLY A 219 -8.44 -12.93 -7.13
C GLY A 219 -8.31 -13.29 -5.64
N ASP A 220 -7.70 -14.44 -5.37
CA ASP A 220 -7.68 -15.08 -4.04
C ASP A 220 -6.60 -14.51 -3.10
N GLY A 221 -5.54 -13.92 -3.64
CA GLY A 221 -4.41 -13.40 -2.85
C GLY A 221 -4.35 -11.88 -2.78
N THR A 222 -3.72 -11.35 -1.73
CA THR A 222 -3.51 -9.92 -1.51
C THR A 222 -2.91 -9.20 -2.73
N PRO A 223 -1.89 -9.73 -3.45
CA PRO A 223 -1.39 -9.09 -4.66
C PRO A 223 -2.44 -9.01 -5.77
N GLN A 224 -3.20 -10.08 -5.99
CA GLN A 224 -4.25 -10.11 -7.02
C GLN A 224 -5.38 -9.11 -6.72
N GLN A 225 -5.51 -8.68 -5.47
CA GLN A 225 -6.50 -7.71 -5.03
C GLN A 225 -5.97 -6.28 -5.10
N LEU A 226 -4.80 -6.04 -4.52
CA LEU A 226 -4.23 -4.70 -4.42
C LEU A 226 -3.66 -4.21 -5.75
N ILE A 227 -3.11 -5.09 -6.61
CA ILE A 227 -2.57 -4.67 -7.91
C ILE A 227 -3.67 -4.04 -8.78
N PRO A 228 -4.84 -4.65 -9.01
CA PRO A 228 -5.92 -4.00 -9.75
C PRO A 228 -6.43 -2.72 -9.12
N ILE A 229 -6.56 -2.67 -7.79
CA ILE A 229 -6.98 -1.44 -7.08
C ILE A 229 -6.00 -0.29 -7.32
N LEU A 230 -4.70 -0.59 -7.31
CA LEU A 230 -3.66 0.43 -7.35
C LEU A 230 -3.13 0.72 -8.76
N THR A 231 -3.45 -0.10 -9.77
CA THR A 231 -2.91 0.05 -11.14
C THR A 231 -3.99 0.04 -12.23
N GLY A 232 -5.21 -0.36 -11.90
CA GLY A 232 -6.27 -0.61 -12.88
C GLY A 232 -6.03 -1.83 -13.79
N LYS A 233 -5.06 -2.69 -13.44
CA LYS A 233 -4.66 -3.86 -14.24
C LYS A 233 -4.52 -5.11 -13.37
N THR A 234 -4.77 -6.27 -13.95
CA THR A 234 -4.46 -7.57 -13.33
C THR A 234 -2.97 -7.88 -13.40
N GLU A 235 -2.48 -8.79 -12.55
CA GLU A 235 -1.07 -9.25 -12.59
C GLU A 235 -0.67 -9.80 -13.97
N LEU A 236 -1.62 -10.38 -14.71
CA LEU A 236 -1.39 -10.96 -16.05
C LEU A 236 -1.20 -9.91 -17.15
N GLU A 237 -1.71 -8.70 -16.96
CA GLU A 237 -1.58 -7.58 -17.90
C GLU A 237 -0.30 -6.76 -17.69
N LEU A 238 0.42 -7.05 -16.60
CA LEU A 238 1.58 -6.29 -16.16
C LEU A 238 2.88 -7.05 -16.44
N PRO A 239 4.04 -6.36 -16.42
CA PRO A 239 5.33 -7.03 -16.52
C PRO A 239 5.51 -8.16 -15.50
N GLU A 240 6.26 -9.18 -15.89
CA GLU A 240 6.60 -10.30 -15.01
C GLU A 240 7.46 -9.80 -13.84
N THR A 241 6.98 -9.92 -12.61
CA THR A 241 7.73 -9.52 -11.40
C THR A 241 7.84 -10.65 -10.37
N ARG A 242 7.33 -11.85 -10.65
CA ARG A 242 7.34 -12.97 -9.70
C ARG A 242 8.76 -13.46 -9.49
N ARG A 243 9.20 -13.52 -8.22
CA ARG A 243 10.57 -13.91 -7.83
C ARG A 243 11.00 -15.26 -8.42
N ARG A 244 10.06 -16.21 -8.52
CA ARG A 244 10.28 -17.56 -9.08
C ARG A 244 10.78 -17.55 -10.53
N MET A 245 10.63 -16.43 -11.25
CA MET A 245 11.06 -16.29 -12.63
C MET A 245 12.53 -15.86 -12.77
N GLY A 246 13.23 -15.66 -11.64
CA GLY A 246 14.66 -15.38 -11.59
C GLY A 246 15.01 -14.06 -12.27
N GLU A 247 16.00 -14.09 -13.16
CA GLU A 247 16.49 -12.91 -13.89
C GLU A 247 15.46 -12.28 -14.83
N ARG A 248 14.44 -13.04 -15.24
CA ARG A 248 13.37 -12.53 -16.11
C ARG A 248 12.37 -11.63 -15.37
N ALA A 249 12.36 -11.67 -14.04
CA ALA A 249 11.46 -10.84 -13.25
C ALA A 249 11.99 -9.40 -13.15
N GLN A 250 11.11 -8.43 -13.38
CA GLN A 250 11.36 -7.02 -13.08
C GLN A 250 10.99 -6.70 -11.63
N TYR A 251 11.41 -5.54 -11.13
CA TYR A 251 10.88 -4.98 -9.88
C TYR A 251 9.46 -4.44 -10.11
N VAL A 252 8.66 -4.40 -9.05
CA VAL A 252 7.28 -3.90 -9.15
C VAL A 252 7.21 -2.41 -9.46
N ASN A 253 8.31 -1.66 -9.36
CA ASN A 253 8.43 -0.28 -9.86
C ASN A 253 8.00 -0.11 -11.33
N SER A 254 8.02 -1.19 -12.12
CA SER A 254 7.54 -1.21 -13.50
C SER A 254 6.01 -1.05 -13.63
N TYR A 255 5.25 -1.16 -12.54
CA TYR A 255 3.79 -1.08 -12.56
C TYR A 255 3.30 0.37 -12.58
N PRO A 256 2.17 0.65 -13.27
CA PRO A 256 1.59 1.98 -13.34
C PRO A 256 0.76 2.28 -12.08
N PHE A 257 1.42 2.32 -10.93
CA PHE A 257 0.75 2.57 -9.67
C PHE A 257 0.15 3.98 -9.60
N ILE A 258 -1.05 4.08 -9.04
CA ILE A 258 -1.83 5.33 -8.92
C ILE A 258 -1.11 6.41 -8.12
N TRP A 259 -0.26 6.02 -7.15
CA TRP A 259 0.56 7.00 -6.42
C TRP A 259 1.56 7.73 -7.31
N ASN A 260 2.02 7.13 -8.41
CA ASN A 260 2.88 7.81 -9.38
C ASN A 260 2.13 8.97 -10.04
N ASP A 261 0.85 8.77 -10.37
CA ASP A 261 0.00 9.82 -10.95
C ASP A 261 -0.30 10.92 -9.93
N PHE A 262 -0.60 10.55 -8.68
CA PHE A 262 -0.74 11.53 -7.59
C PHE A 262 0.53 12.36 -7.42
N LYS A 263 1.70 11.73 -7.33
CA LYS A 263 3.00 12.40 -7.20
C LYS A 263 3.24 13.36 -8.37
N LYS A 264 2.99 12.92 -9.60
CA LYS A 264 3.12 13.76 -10.80
C LYS A 264 2.21 15.00 -10.77
N ASN A 265 1.04 14.89 -10.13
CA ASN A 265 0.09 15.98 -9.95
C ASN A 265 0.28 16.76 -8.64
N GLY A 266 1.47 16.68 -8.04
CA GLY A 266 1.88 17.53 -6.93
C GLY A 266 1.48 17.05 -5.54
N TYR A 267 0.97 15.82 -5.41
CA TYR A 267 0.67 15.20 -4.12
C TYR A 267 1.91 14.64 -3.44
N ILE A 268 1.94 14.72 -2.11
CA ILE A 268 2.85 13.93 -1.28
C ILE A 268 2.27 12.53 -1.11
N THR A 269 3.11 11.52 -1.29
CA THR A 269 2.67 10.13 -1.31
C THR A 269 3.19 9.31 -0.14
N MET A 270 2.36 8.41 0.38
CA MET A 270 2.75 7.44 1.41
C MET A 270 2.29 6.03 1.04
N PHE A 271 3.17 5.05 1.26
CA PHE A 271 2.83 3.63 1.32
C PHE A 271 3.29 3.04 2.66
N ALA A 272 2.36 2.52 3.44
CA ALA A 272 2.62 1.85 4.70
C ALA A 272 2.02 0.44 4.68
N GLU A 273 2.86 -0.56 4.92
CA GLU A 273 2.47 -1.95 5.06
C GLU A 273 3.29 -2.57 6.20
N ASP A 274 2.63 -3.29 7.10
CA ASP A 274 3.29 -4.05 8.17
C ASP A 274 3.70 -5.45 7.66
N GLN A 275 4.05 -6.38 8.57
CA GLN A 275 4.44 -7.76 8.23
C GLN A 275 5.45 -7.90 7.06
N PRO A 276 6.71 -7.44 7.24
CA PRO A 276 7.68 -7.32 6.13
C PRO A 276 8.07 -8.67 5.50
N HIS A 277 7.84 -9.78 6.21
CA HIS A 277 8.13 -11.14 5.77
C HIS A 277 7.08 -11.73 4.80
N ILE A 278 5.87 -11.17 4.77
CA ILE A 278 4.76 -11.58 3.89
C ILE A 278 4.19 -10.40 3.09
N GLY A 279 4.92 -9.29 2.99
CA GLY A 279 4.47 -8.07 2.31
C GLY A 279 3.97 -8.31 0.88
N THR A 280 2.92 -7.58 0.50
CA THR A 280 2.16 -7.78 -0.75
C THR A 280 3.06 -7.85 -1.97
N PHE A 281 4.05 -6.96 -2.06
CA PHE A 281 4.90 -6.83 -3.24
C PHE A 281 6.25 -7.55 -3.09
N GLN A 282 6.52 -8.21 -1.95
CA GLN A 282 7.84 -8.76 -1.63
C GLN A 282 7.83 -10.27 -1.41
N TYR A 283 6.72 -10.83 -0.93
CA TYR A 283 6.64 -12.28 -0.67
C TYR A 283 6.81 -13.08 -1.97
N ARG A 284 5.90 -12.85 -2.93
CA ARG A 284 5.90 -13.52 -4.25
C ARG A 284 6.55 -12.71 -5.37
N LEU A 285 6.57 -11.39 -5.25
CA LEU A 285 7.08 -10.48 -6.28
C LEU A 285 8.43 -9.90 -5.86
N ARG A 286 9.18 -9.35 -6.82
CA ARG A 286 10.57 -8.90 -6.60
C ARG A 286 10.73 -7.70 -5.66
N GLY A 287 9.64 -7.15 -5.12
CA GLY A 287 9.67 -5.93 -4.33
C GLY A 287 10.04 -4.71 -5.16
N PHE A 288 10.39 -3.66 -4.45
CA PHE A 288 10.75 -2.39 -5.04
C PHE A 288 12.28 -2.19 -5.11
N ASP A 289 12.83 -1.71 -6.22
CA ASP A 289 14.25 -1.30 -6.26
C ASP A 289 14.43 0.11 -5.70
N ALA A 290 13.59 1.05 -6.13
CA ALA A 290 13.47 2.41 -5.61
C ALA A 290 12.23 2.55 -4.71
N SER A 291 12.27 3.49 -3.76
CA SER A 291 11.10 3.77 -2.89
C SER A 291 9.86 4.11 -3.75
N PRO A 292 8.71 3.45 -3.53
CA PRO A 292 7.52 3.66 -4.34
C PRO A 292 6.83 5.01 -4.09
N THR A 293 7.02 5.55 -2.89
CA THR A 293 6.38 6.78 -2.40
C THR A 293 7.38 7.65 -1.65
N ASP A 294 7.00 8.90 -1.36
CA ASP A 294 7.84 9.85 -0.64
C ASP A 294 8.07 9.40 0.81
N HIS A 295 7.03 8.85 1.43
CA HIS A 295 7.06 8.20 2.73
C HIS A 295 6.76 6.71 2.57
N TYR A 296 7.72 5.83 2.93
CA TYR A 296 7.59 4.39 2.73
C TYR A 296 7.95 3.66 4.02
N MET A 297 6.97 3.00 4.65
CA MET A 297 7.13 2.47 6.02
C MET A 297 7.95 1.18 6.11
N ARG A 298 8.23 0.50 5.00
CA ARG A 298 8.92 -0.80 5.00
C ARG A 298 10.26 -0.82 5.75
N PRO A 299 11.16 0.19 5.63
CA PRO A 299 12.43 0.19 6.36
C PRO A 299 12.26 0.08 7.88
N PHE A 300 11.21 0.69 8.45
CA PHE A 300 10.89 0.55 9.87
C PHE A 300 10.64 -0.92 10.22
N PHE A 301 9.74 -1.57 9.50
CA PHE A 301 9.36 -2.94 9.80
C PHE A 301 10.47 -3.94 9.52
N VAL A 302 11.27 -3.74 8.47
CA VAL A 302 12.46 -4.55 8.19
C VAL A 302 13.47 -4.44 9.34
N ALA A 303 13.67 -3.25 9.90
CA ALA A 303 14.55 -3.04 11.05
C ALA A 303 14.02 -3.71 12.33
N THR A 304 12.72 -3.59 12.62
CA THR A 304 12.14 -4.06 13.89
C THR A 304 11.77 -5.55 13.88
N TYR A 305 11.56 -6.17 12.72
CA TYR A 305 11.10 -7.56 12.64
C TYR A 305 12.02 -8.56 13.39
N PRO A 306 13.36 -8.47 13.29
CA PRO A 306 14.26 -9.31 14.08
C PRO A 306 14.18 -9.08 15.60
N GLU A 307 13.68 -7.91 16.04
CA GLU A 307 13.58 -7.50 17.44
C GLU A 307 12.30 -8.01 18.10
N TYR A 308 11.28 -8.40 17.33
CA TYR A 308 9.97 -8.82 17.86
C TYR A 308 10.04 -9.96 18.87
N LYS A 309 10.99 -10.88 18.72
CA LYS A 309 11.23 -11.98 19.68
C LYS A 309 11.68 -11.49 21.07
N ASN A 310 12.17 -10.27 21.17
CA ASN A 310 12.64 -9.64 22.41
C ASN A 310 11.53 -8.82 23.10
N HIS A 311 10.33 -8.80 22.54
CA HIS A 311 9.20 -8.02 23.06
C HIS A 311 8.01 -8.94 23.39
N PRO A 312 7.10 -8.50 24.27
CA PRO A 312 5.81 -9.16 24.42
C PRO A 312 5.10 -9.29 23.06
N LYS A 313 4.28 -10.34 22.91
CA LYS A 313 3.54 -10.62 21.68
C LYS A 313 2.76 -9.37 21.23
N LEU A 314 2.85 -9.01 19.95
CA LEU A 314 2.21 -7.83 19.34
C LEU A 314 2.72 -6.45 19.82
N CYS A 315 3.82 -6.41 20.57
CA CYS A 315 4.39 -5.17 21.11
C CYS A 315 5.75 -4.85 20.50
N LEU A 316 6.03 -3.55 20.44
CA LEU A 316 7.36 -2.98 20.33
C LEU A 316 7.57 -2.21 21.64
N ARG A 317 8.32 -2.80 22.57
CA ARG A 317 8.46 -2.35 23.96
C ARG A 317 7.11 -2.13 24.67
N ALA A 318 6.76 -0.89 25.00
CA ALA A 318 5.57 -0.53 25.76
C ALA A 318 4.37 -0.23 24.83
N THR A 319 4.61 -0.22 23.51
CA THR A 319 3.62 0.19 22.52
C THR A 319 3.18 -0.99 21.66
N PRO A 320 1.87 -1.28 21.54
CA PRO A 320 1.38 -2.24 20.57
C PRO A 320 1.79 -1.84 19.15
N ARG A 321 2.28 -2.79 18.34
CA ARG A 321 2.82 -2.50 16.99
C ARG A 321 1.78 -1.91 16.04
N HIS A 322 0.51 -2.34 16.13
CA HIS A 322 -0.58 -1.72 15.37
C HIS A 322 -0.74 -0.23 15.70
N LYS A 323 -0.51 0.20 16.95
CA LYS A 323 -0.54 1.63 17.30
C LYS A 323 0.63 2.38 16.67
N VAL A 324 1.81 1.78 16.58
CA VAL A 324 2.94 2.39 15.87
C VAL A 324 2.59 2.61 14.39
N PHE A 325 1.99 1.60 13.74
CA PHE A 325 1.47 1.70 12.37
C PHE A 325 0.46 2.84 12.21
N PHE A 326 -0.61 2.85 13.00
CA PHE A 326 -1.66 3.87 12.88
C PHE A 326 -1.20 5.27 13.28
N ASN A 327 -0.28 5.39 14.25
CA ASN A 327 0.32 6.67 14.61
C ASN A 327 1.14 7.26 13.46
N TYR A 328 1.87 6.43 12.71
CA TYR A 328 2.61 6.86 11.52
C TYR A 328 1.66 7.36 10.41
N VAL A 329 0.60 6.60 10.12
CA VAL A 329 -0.45 7.01 9.16
C VAL A 329 -1.10 8.33 9.59
N HIS A 330 -1.44 8.47 10.87
CA HIS A 330 -2.02 9.69 11.42
C HIS A 330 -1.05 10.88 11.34
N ALA A 331 0.23 10.67 11.66
CA ALA A 331 1.27 11.68 11.57
C ALA A 331 1.42 12.18 10.12
N PHE A 332 1.47 11.28 9.14
CA PHE A 332 1.53 11.64 7.72
C PHE A 332 0.37 12.56 7.32
N MET A 333 -0.85 12.18 7.70
CA MET A 333 -2.04 12.98 7.38
C MET A 333 -2.06 14.34 8.09
N SER A 334 -1.37 14.47 9.22
CA SER A 334 -1.37 15.65 10.08
C SER A 334 -0.23 16.64 9.81
N GLU A 335 0.94 16.17 9.34
CA GLU A 335 2.12 17.01 9.09
C GLU A 335 2.01 17.88 7.82
N TYR A 336 1.20 17.41 6.87
CA TYR A 336 0.97 18.04 5.58
C TYR A 336 -0.43 18.63 5.50
N LYS A 337 -0.77 19.54 6.43
CA LYS A 337 -2.12 20.16 6.50
C LYS A 337 -2.48 20.93 5.23
N ASN A 338 -1.50 21.64 4.66
CA ASN A 338 -1.71 22.55 3.53
C ASN A 338 -1.24 21.97 2.20
N SER A 339 -0.77 20.73 2.17
CA SER A 339 -0.30 20.07 0.95
C SER A 339 -1.28 18.96 0.53
N PRO A 340 -1.50 18.77 -0.78
CA PRO A 340 -2.24 17.63 -1.29
C PRO A 340 -1.50 16.34 -0.93
N LYS A 341 -2.23 15.32 -0.48
CA LYS A 341 -1.64 14.05 -0.01
C LYS A 341 -2.45 12.82 -0.37
N PHE A 342 -1.73 11.76 -0.75
CA PHE A 342 -2.25 10.44 -1.07
C PHE A 342 -1.53 9.41 -0.19
N GLY A 343 -2.27 8.71 0.65
CA GLY A 343 -1.73 7.64 1.48
C GLY A 343 -2.42 6.31 1.17
N PHE A 344 -1.63 5.26 0.97
CA PHE A 344 -2.10 3.88 1.02
C PHE A 344 -1.49 3.19 2.24
N ALA A 345 -2.34 2.73 3.15
CA ALA A 345 -1.97 2.03 4.37
C ALA A 345 -2.67 0.67 4.40
N PHE A 346 -1.91 -0.42 4.53
CA PHE A 346 -2.42 -1.78 4.55
C PHE A 346 -1.91 -2.52 5.79
N HIS A 347 -2.82 -2.92 6.67
CA HIS A 347 -2.48 -3.52 7.96
C HIS A 347 -2.88 -5.01 7.98
N ALA A 348 -1.91 -5.89 8.21
CA ALA A 348 -2.09 -7.33 8.19
C ALA A 348 -1.93 -7.98 9.58
N GLU A 349 -1.15 -7.41 10.50
CA GLU A 349 -0.72 -8.11 11.73
C GLU A 349 -1.84 -8.69 12.60
N LEU A 350 -2.95 -7.96 12.70
CA LEU A 350 -4.06 -8.33 13.59
C LEU A 350 -5.16 -9.11 12.87
N SER A 351 -5.07 -9.32 11.56
CA SER A 351 -6.19 -9.91 10.81
C SER A 351 -5.79 -11.05 9.88
N HIS A 352 -4.52 -11.15 9.52
CA HIS A 352 -4.02 -12.14 8.57
C HIS A 352 -4.26 -13.58 9.05
N ASP A 353 -3.80 -13.92 10.27
CA ASP A 353 -3.87 -15.30 10.80
C ASP A 353 -5.08 -15.53 11.71
N ASP A 354 -5.57 -14.48 12.38
CA ASP A 354 -6.69 -14.57 13.32
C ASP A 354 -7.49 -13.26 13.34
N TYR A 355 -8.66 -13.29 12.70
CA TYR A 355 -9.58 -12.15 12.66
C TYR A 355 -10.19 -11.78 14.01
N ASN A 356 -10.02 -12.59 15.07
CA ASN A 356 -10.48 -12.25 16.43
C ASN A 356 -9.55 -11.26 17.15
N LEU A 357 -8.36 -10.98 16.61
CA LEU A 357 -7.43 -9.99 17.16
C LEU A 357 -7.77 -8.54 16.75
N VAL A 358 -8.73 -8.36 15.83
CA VAL A 358 -9.18 -7.05 15.31
C VAL A 358 -10.20 -6.39 16.20
#